data_AF-A0A9P6QS14-F1
#
_entry.id   AF-A0A9P6QS14-F1
#
_cell.length_a   1.000
_cell.length_b   1.000
_cell.length_c   1.000
_cell.angle_alpha   90.00
_cell.angle_beta   90.00
_cell.angle_gamma   90.00
#
_symmetry.space_group_name_H-M   'P 1'
#
loop_
_entity.id
_entity.type
_entity.pdbx_description
1 polymer ?
#
loop_
_entity_poly.entity_id
_entity_poly.type
_entity_poly.pdbx_seq_one_letter_code
_entity_poly.pdbx_strand_id
1 'polypeptide(L)'
;MSTVQHKFLKQKSIGVVGVPFSGGQPRAGVDQGPLKIIEFGLLDQLKELDWQVKFDGHRDYSVMQPASDPPVGKLLNARFVSAVTESVAGSVAAHLKEGSLALTLGGDHSIALGTVSGTMSVHPNAGLIWVDAHA
;
A
#
# COMPACT_ATOMS: atom_id res chain seq x y z
N MET A 1 -3.15 29.39 8.51
CA MET A 1 -3.68 28.02 8.66
C MET A 1 -4.36 27.64 7.35
N SER A 2 -4.13 26.43 6.84
CA SER A 2 -4.73 25.96 5.59
C SER A 2 -6.26 26.00 5.67
N THR A 3 -6.91 26.58 4.66
CA THR A 3 -8.38 26.65 4.53
C THR A 3 -8.97 25.42 3.85
N VAL A 4 -8.15 24.39 3.59
CA VAL A 4 -8.58 23.17 2.89
C VAL A 4 -9.43 22.32 3.82
N GLN A 5 -10.72 22.21 3.52
CA GLN A 5 -11.61 21.25 4.18
C GLN A 5 -11.46 19.89 3.50
N HIS A 6 -10.92 18.91 4.23
CA HIS A 6 -10.77 17.56 3.73
C HIS A 6 -12.08 16.78 3.84
N LYS A 7 -12.58 16.26 2.71
CA LYS A 7 -13.83 15.48 2.67
C LYS A 7 -13.73 14.15 3.42
N PHE A 8 -12.56 13.50 3.38
CA PHE A 8 -12.38 12.12 3.86
C PHE A 8 -11.49 12.01 5.10
N LEU A 9 -10.75 13.07 5.44
CA LEU A 9 -9.85 13.08 6.59
C LEU A 9 -10.56 13.68 7.80
N LYS A 10 -10.55 12.99 8.95
CA LYS A 10 -11.07 13.55 10.21
C LYS A 10 -10.14 14.63 10.78
N GLN A 11 -8.84 14.37 10.64
CA GLN A 11 -7.75 15.28 10.96
C GLN A 11 -6.60 15.02 9.99
N LYS A 12 -5.54 15.82 10.05
CA LYS A 12 -4.36 15.66 9.21
C LYS A 12 -3.55 14.43 9.65
N SER A 13 -4.04 13.23 9.37
CA SER A 13 -3.44 11.95 9.75
C SER A 13 -3.14 11.06 8.54
N ILE A 14 -2.04 10.32 8.62
CA ILE A 14 -1.59 9.35 7.62
C ILE A 14 -1.37 8.00 8.31
N GLY A 15 -1.99 6.96 7.78
CA GLY A 15 -1.62 5.58 8.05
C GLY A 15 -0.68 5.08 6.97
N VAL A 16 0.55 4.74 7.34
CA VAL A 16 1.57 4.24 6.41
C VAL A 16 1.54 2.71 6.40
N VAL A 17 1.38 2.12 5.22
CA VAL A 17 1.37 0.67 4.99
C VAL A 17 2.62 0.29 4.22
N GLY A 18 3.59 -0.33 4.88
CA GLY A 18 4.78 -0.87 4.23
C GLY A 18 4.50 -2.23 3.57
N VAL A 19 4.76 -2.35 2.27
CA VAL A 19 4.49 -3.56 1.47
C VAL A 19 5.76 -4.00 0.74
N PRO A 20 6.74 -4.58 1.44
CA PRO A 20 7.98 -5.11 0.85
C PRO A 20 7.66 -6.37 0.03
N PHE A 21 7.24 -6.17 -1.23
CA PHE A 21 6.74 -7.25 -2.09
C PHE A 21 7.27 -7.15 -3.52
N SER A 22 7.82 -8.26 -4.02
CA SER A 22 8.32 -8.40 -5.40
C SER A 22 7.66 -9.55 -6.16
N GLY A 23 6.64 -10.20 -5.58
CA GLY A 23 6.05 -11.43 -6.11
C GLY A 23 5.25 -11.25 -7.40
N GLY A 24 4.89 -10.02 -7.79
CA GLY A 24 4.16 -9.74 -9.04
C GLY A 24 5.03 -9.76 -10.29
N GLN A 25 6.35 -9.85 -10.16
CA GLN A 25 7.32 -9.79 -11.25
C GLN A 25 8.59 -10.60 -10.92
N PRO A 26 9.52 -10.84 -11.87
CA PRO A 26 10.61 -11.81 -11.65
C PRO A 26 11.87 -11.26 -10.95
N ARG A 27 11.97 -9.96 -10.68
CA ARG A 27 13.19 -9.33 -10.15
C ARG A 27 13.08 -9.02 -8.65
N ALA A 28 14.01 -9.52 -7.85
CA ALA A 28 14.11 -9.06 -6.46
C ALA A 28 14.55 -7.58 -6.37
N GLY A 29 14.45 -7.01 -5.17
CA GLY A 29 15.02 -5.70 -4.82
C GLY A 29 13.98 -4.60 -4.62
N VAL A 30 12.88 -4.63 -5.36
CA VAL A 30 11.76 -3.69 -5.13
C VAL A 30 11.13 -3.88 -3.75
N ASP A 31 11.18 -5.10 -3.22
CA ASP A 31 10.77 -5.43 -1.85
C ASP A 31 11.56 -4.69 -0.77
N GLN A 32 12.77 -4.21 -1.07
CA GLN A 32 13.56 -3.39 -0.13
C GLN A 32 13.17 -1.91 -0.14
N GLY A 33 12.46 -1.47 -1.20
CA GLY A 33 12.08 -0.07 -1.43
C GLY A 33 11.34 0.60 -0.26
N PRO A 34 10.28 -0.03 0.31
CA PRO A 34 9.51 0.58 1.39
C PRO A 34 10.38 0.96 2.59
N LEU A 35 11.25 0.04 3.02
CA LEU A 35 12.11 0.28 4.18
C LEU A 35 13.16 1.34 3.89
N LYS A 36 13.74 1.33 2.69
CA LYS A 36 14.70 2.37 2.30
C LYS A 36 14.08 3.76 2.33
N ILE A 37 12.88 3.93 1.77
CA ILE A 37 12.16 5.22 1.80
C ILE A 37 11.92 5.71 3.23
N ILE A 38 11.56 4.79 4.14
CA ILE A 38 11.38 5.10 5.56
C ILE A 38 12.71 5.48 6.22
N GLU A 39 13.77 4.69 5.99
CA GLU A 39 15.13 4.96 6.49
C GLU A 39 15.67 6.32 6.05
N PHE A 40 15.31 6.78 4.84
CA PHE A 40 15.69 8.10 4.32
C PHE A 40 14.82 9.25 4.85
N GLY A 41 13.96 9.02 5.84
CA GLY A 41 13.33 10.08 6.63
C GLY A 41 11.92 10.47 6.20
N LEU A 42 11.25 9.68 5.34
CA LEU A 42 9.88 10.00 4.90
C LEU A 42 8.92 10.26 6.07
N LEU A 43 8.97 9.41 7.11
CA LEU A 43 8.05 9.55 8.25
C LEU A 43 8.28 10.85 9.02
N ASP A 44 9.53 11.30 9.11
CA ASP A 44 9.87 12.53 9.81
C ASP A 44 9.50 13.76 8.97
N GLN A 45 9.74 13.72 7.66
CA GLN A 45 9.26 14.76 6.73
C GLN A 45 7.74 14.92 6.78
N LEU A 46 6.98 13.83 6.88
CA LEU A 46 5.52 13.89 7.04
C LEU A 46 5.11 14.57 8.37
N LYS A 47 5.82 14.27 9.46
CA LYS A 47 5.58 14.93 10.77
C LYS A 47 5.94 16.42 10.75
N GLU A 48 7.05 16.79 10.09
CA GLU A 48 7.44 18.20 9.88
C GLU A 48 6.38 18.99 9.10
N LEU A 49 5.60 18.30 8.28
CA LEU A 49 4.44 18.84 7.58
C LEU A 49 3.16 18.81 8.44
N ASP A 50 3.25 18.68 9.77
CA ASP A 50 2.13 18.61 10.72
C ASP A 50 1.17 17.43 10.51
N TRP A 51 1.62 16.34 9.88
CA TRP A 51 0.81 15.12 9.80
C TRP A 51 1.00 14.25 11.04
N GLN A 52 -0.11 13.73 11.56
CA GLN A 52 -0.09 12.65 12.53
C GLN A 52 0.17 11.34 11.79
N VAL A 53 1.40 10.84 11.91
CA VAL A 53 1.85 9.64 11.20
C VAL A 53 1.69 8.40 12.08
N LYS A 54 0.91 7.42 11.60
CA LYS A 54 0.81 6.08 12.17
C LYS A 54 1.54 5.10 11.26
N PHE A 55 2.59 4.47 11.76
CA PHE A 55 3.32 3.42 11.08
C PHE A 55 3.62 2.30 12.07
N ASP A 56 2.96 1.17 11.90
CA ASP A 56 3.06 0.01 12.81
C ASP A 56 4.19 -0.96 12.39
N GLY A 57 5.12 -0.51 11.54
CA GLY A 57 6.17 -1.33 10.94
C GLY A 57 5.77 -1.90 9.57
N HIS A 58 6.60 -2.80 9.05
CA HIS A 58 6.30 -3.56 7.85
C HIS A 58 5.88 -4.97 8.22
N ARG A 59 4.99 -5.55 7.40
CA ARG A 59 4.65 -6.97 7.48
C ARG A 59 5.66 -7.76 6.66
N ASP A 60 6.13 -8.87 7.22
CA ASP A 60 6.81 -9.90 6.43
C ASP A 60 5.74 -10.65 5.62
N TYR A 61 5.72 -10.42 4.31
CA TYR A 61 4.77 -11.08 3.41
C TYR A 61 5.26 -12.47 2.97
N SER A 62 6.52 -12.84 3.21
CA SER A 62 7.05 -14.15 2.84
C SER A 62 6.29 -15.30 3.53
N VAL A 63 5.74 -15.04 4.72
CA VAL A 63 4.89 -16.00 5.46
C VAL A 63 3.58 -16.35 4.75
N MET A 64 3.16 -15.53 3.78
CA MET A 64 1.96 -15.78 2.95
C MET A 64 2.29 -16.53 1.66
N GLN A 65 3.58 -16.79 1.39
CA GLN A 65 3.98 -17.52 0.20
C GLN A 65 3.51 -18.98 0.30
N PRO A 66 2.71 -19.47 -0.66
CA PRO A 66 2.25 -20.85 -0.64
C PRO A 66 3.42 -21.81 -0.93
N ALA A 67 3.33 -23.05 -0.41
CA ALA A 67 4.31 -24.10 -0.69
C ALA A 67 4.41 -24.44 -2.19
N SER A 68 3.35 -24.21 -2.95
CA SER A 68 3.31 -24.37 -4.41
C SER A 68 2.38 -23.32 -5.02
N ASP A 69 2.88 -22.59 -6.02
CA ASP A 69 2.08 -21.64 -6.81
C ASP A 69 2.33 -21.85 -8.32
N PRO A 70 1.82 -22.95 -8.90
CA PRO A 70 1.95 -23.17 -10.33
C PRO A 70 1.28 -22.02 -11.09
N PRO A 71 1.91 -21.52 -12.19
CA PRO A 71 1.37 -20.43 -12.97
C PRO A 71 -0.07 -20.66 -13.41
N VAL A 72 -0.90 -19.61 -13.31
CA VAL A 72 -2.26 -19.61 -13.85
C VAL A 72 -2.22 -18.92 -15.21
N GLY A 73 -2.07 -19.70 -16.28
CA GLY A 73 -1.81 -19.16 -17.61
C GLY A 73 -0.47 -18.41 -17.65
N LYS A 74 -0.51 -17.09 -17.87
CA LYS A 74 0.67 -16.21 -17.87
C LYS A 74 0.93 -15.53 -16.51
N LEU A 75 0.06 -15.74 -15.53
CA LEU A 75 0.19 -15.10 -14.22
C LEU A 75 1.25 -15.80 -13.38
N LEU A 76 2.26 -15.02 -12.99
CA LEU A 76 3.28 -15.43 -12.03
C LEU A 76 2.73 -15.30 -10.60
N ASN A 77 2.97 -16.29 -9.74
CA ASN A 77 2.67 -16.24 -8.31
C ASN A 77 1.24 -15.78 -7.97
N ALA A 78 0.24 -16.20 -8.76
CA ALA A 78 -1.11 -15.65 -8.69
C ALA A 78 -1.76 -15.80 -7.30
N ARG A 79 -1.50 -16.92 -6.61
CA ARG A 79 -2.05 -17.14 -5.26
C ARG A 79 -1.32 -16.30 -4.23
N PHE A 80 0.00 -16.18 -4.37
CA PHE A 80 0.79 -15.34 -3.47
C PHE A 80 0.41 -13.86 -3.60
N VAL A 81 0.32 -13.34 -4.84
CA VAL A 81 -0.14 -11.98 -5.12
C VAL A 81 -1.54 -11.75 -4.57
N SER A 82 -2.46 -12.70 -4.75
CA SER A 82 -3.81 -12.62 -4.19
C SER A 82 -3.81 -12.51 -2.66
N ALA A 83 -3.05 -13.36 -1.97
CA ALA A 83 -2.99 -13.34 -0.50
C ALA A 83 -2.41 -12.03 0.05
N VAL A 84 -1.35 -11.53 -0.57
CA VAL A 84 -0.73 -10.25 -0.19
C VAL A 84 -1.69 -9.08 -0.45
N THR A 85 -2.30 -9.03 -1.63
CA THR A 85 -3.20 -7.92 -2.00
C THR A 85 -4.48 -7.89 -1.17
N GLU A 86 -5.00 -9.04 -0.74
CA GLU A 86 -6.10 -9.13 0.22
C GLU A 86 -5.70 -8.52 1.59
N SER A 87 -4.52 -8.86 2.09
CA SER A 87 -4.00 -8.26 3.33
C SER A 87 -3.80 -6.74 3.19
N VAL A 88 -3.27 -6.27 2.04
CA VAL A 88 -3.07 -4.84 1.78
C VAL A 88 -4.41 -4.10 1.72
N ALA A 89 -5.42 -4.68 1.05
CA ALA A 89 -6.76 -4.11 0.98
C ALA A 89 -7.37 -3.90 2.38
N GLY A 90 -7.19 -4.89 3.27
CA GLY A 90 -7.61 -4.79 4.67
C GLY A 90 -6.95 -3.64 5.42
N SER A 91 -5.62 -3.53 5.33
CA SER A 91 -4.85 -2.44 5.98
C SER A 91 -5.24 -1.05 5.45
N VAL A 92 -5.39 -0.90 4.13
CA VAL A 92 -5.81 0.36 3.49
C VAL A 92 -7.22 0.73 3.95
N ALA A 93 -8.16 -0.22 3.89
CA ALA A 93 -9.54 0.03 4.31
C ALA A 93 -9.63 0.42 5.80
N ALA A 94 -8.80 -0.17 6.67
CA ALA A 94 -8.77 0.17 8.09
C ALA A 94 -8.37 1.64 8.31
N HIS A 95 -7.29 2.11 7.69
CA HIS A 95 -6.86 3.51 7.83
C HIS A 95 -7.87 4.50 7.25
N LEU A 96 -8.48 4.18 6.11
CA LEU A 96 -9.51 5.03 5.52
C LEU A 96 -10.76 5.12 6.39
N LYS A 97 -11.21 4.02 7.00
CA LYS A 97 -12.34 4.01 7.96
C LYS A 97 -12.04 4.80 9.24
N GLU A 98 -10.78 4.83 9.66
CA GLU A 98 -10.34 5.70 10.75
C GLU A 98 -10.42 7.20 10.37
N GLY A 99 -10.49 7.52 9.07
CA GLY A 99 -10.46 8.89 8.56
C GLY A 99 -9.04 9.41 8.38
N SER A 100 -8.09 8.51 8.11
CA SER A 100 -6.68 8.83 7.81
C SER A 100 -6.39 8.58 6.34
N LEU A 101 -5.42 9.32 5.79
CA LEU A 101 -4.88 9.05 4.46
C LEU A 101 -4.10 7.72 4.51
N ALA A 102 -4.44 6.76 3.65
CA ALA A 102 -3.69 5.53 3.53
C ALA A 102 -2.52 5.71 2.53
N LEU A 103 -1.30 5.84 3.04
CA LEU A 103 -0.08 5.90 2.22
C LEU A 103 0.53 4.50 2.15
N THR A 104 0.48 3.86 0.99
CA THR A 104 1.10 2.56 0.78
C THR A 104 2.48 2.73 0.15
N LEU A 105 3.52 2.20 0.81
CA LEU A 105 4.87 2.14 0.28
C LEU A 105 5.11 0.75 -0.25
N GLY A 106 5.16 0.62 -1.57
CA GLY A 106 5.21 -0.66 -2.24
C GLY A 106 6.61 -1.14 -2.59
N GLY A 107 6.67 -2.43 -2.94
CA GLY A 107 7.56 -2.91 -3.97
C GLY A 107 6.89 -2.82 -5.35
N ASP A 108 6.68 -3.94 -6.03
CA ASP A 108 6.13 -3.93 -7.39
C ASP A 108 4.66 -3.48 -7.47
N HIS A 109 4.21 -3.09 -8.67
CA HIS A 109 2.91 -2.46 -8.89
C HIS A 109 1.71 -3.41 -8.71
N SER A 110 1.91 -4.73 -8.55
CA SER A 110 0.80 -5.67 -8.34
C SER A 110 0.03 -5.39 -7.05
N ILE A 111 0.68 -4.75 -6.07
CA ILE A 111 0.03 -4.36 -4.81
C ILE A 111 -1.12 -3.37 -5.01
N ALA A 112 -1.16 -2.69 -6.17
CA ALA A 112 -2.23 -1.75 -6.50
C ALA A 112 -3.60 -2.42 -6.56
N LEU A 113 -3.66 -3.73 -6.86
CA LEU A 113 -4.89 -4.51 -6.72
C LEU A 113 -5.44 -4.41 -5.30
N GLY A 114 -4.57 -4.53 -4.29
CA GLY A 114 -4.93 -4.39 -2.88
C GLY A 114 -5.27 -2.96 -2.50
N THR A 115 -4.46 -1.98 -2.92
CA THR A 115 -4.70 -0.58 -2.55
C THR A 115 -6.01 -0.05 -3.12
N VAL A 116 -6.28 -0.29 -4.41
CA VAL A 116 -7.51 0.15 -5.08
C VAL A 116 -8.72 -0.58 -4.50
N SER A 117 -8.64 -1.90 -4.29
CA SER A 117 -9.74 -2.67 -3.68
C SER A 117 -10.06 -2.19 -2.26
N GLY A 118 -9.03 -1.96 -1.44
CA GLY A 118 -9.18 -1.40 -0.10
C GLY A 118 -9.83 -0.02 -0.12
N THR A 119 -9.38 0.87 -1.00
CA THR A 119 -9.97 2.20 -1.17
C THR A 119 -11.42 2.15 -1.63
N MET A 120 -11.73 1.40 -2.69
CA MET A 120 -13.10 1.31 -3.23
C MET A 120 -14.08 0.65 -2.26
N SER A 121 -13.60 -0.22 -1.36
CA SER A 121 -14.44 -0.79 -0.29
C SER A 121 -14.96 0.25 0.72
N VAL A 122 -14.27 1.38 0.87
CA VAL A 122 -14.64 2.49 1.77
C VAL A 122 -15.23 3.67 1.01
N HIS A 123 -14.72 3.92 -0.20
CA HIS A 123 -15.09 5.02 -1.08
C HIS A 123 -15.43 4.49 -2.47
N PRO A 124 -16.65 3.95 -2.69
CA PRO A 124 -17.02 3.27 -3.94
C PRO A 124 -17.03 4.17 -5.18
N ASN A 125 -17.10 5.49 -4.99
CA ASN A 125 -17.05 6.49 -6.07
C ASN A 125 -15.65 7.10 -6.25
N ALA A 126 -14.60 6.48 -5.71
CA ALA A 126 -13.22 6.95 -5.89
C ALA A 126 -12.81 6.87 -7.36
N GLY A 127 -12.14 7.91 -7.86
CA GLY A 127 -11.46 7.89 -9.14
C GLY A 127 -10.02 7.38 -9.00
N LEU A 128 -9.47 6.82 -10.07
CA LEU A 128 -8.08 6.37 -10.14
C LEU A 128 -7.28 7.29 -11.05
N ILE A 129 -6.20 7.87 -10.52
CA ILE A 129 -5.18 8.55 -11.31
C ILE A 129 -3.97 7.62 -11.35
N TRP A 130 -3.70 7.03 -12.51
CA TRP A 130 -2.61 6.10 -12.72
C TRP A 130 -1.45 6.79 -13.43
N VAL A 131 -0.35 7.03 -12.71
CA VAL A 131 0.87 7.64 -13.26
C VAL A 131 1.91 6.54 -13.41
N ASP A 132 2.00 5.98 -14.62
CA ASP A 132 2.93 4.91 -14.95
C ASP A 132 3.30 5.01 -16.44
N ALA A 133 4.47 4.48 -16.80
CA ALA A 133 4.85 4.28 -18.19
C ALA A 133 4.08 3.10 -18.84
N HIS A 134 3.41 2.27 -18.04
CA HIS A 134 2.68 1.07 -18.47
C HIS A 134 1.20 1.12 -18.08
N ALA A 135 0.35 0.41 -18.83
CA ALA A 135 -1.09 0.26 -18.60
C ALA A 135 -1.48 -1.21 -18.44
#